data_AF-A0A932DM08-F1
#
_entry.id   AF-A0A932DM08-F1
#
_cell.length_a   1.000
_cell.length_b   1.000
_cell.length_c   1.000
_cell.angle_alpha   90.00
_cell.angle_beta   90.00
_cell.angle_gamma   90.00
#
_symmetry.space_group_name_H-M   'P 1'
#
loop_
_entity.id
_entity.type
_entity.pdbx_description
1 polymer ?
#
loop_
_entity_poly.entity_id
_entity_poly.type
_entity_poly.pdbx_seq_one_letter_code
_entity_poly.pdbx_strand_id
1 'polypeptide(L)'
;MTLRAKGILIALAGTTVWATTGIIISYLLKHYTLQPLTLAFWRDLIIACTMLLLLRVARPEALRITRRDIPFFLLYGFVGLAAFNGMWTFSVQFNGAAVATVLAYSSPAFTVLLARPLLKEPLTLRKLAAVALSIVGCVFVARAYTAEAWRVNPVGIAVGLGTGLAFACYSLAGRWSSNRFTSPWTVTAYGFLFAATALGLTQNPDTLFTMKAWDGWAILILLAVGPSLVGFSLYTLSLRYLQASMASLIATLEPALTAVMAIYLLSEQLLLWQWIGAALILAAVVLVQQAEPARAAA
;
A
#
# COMPACT_ATOMS: atom_id res chain seq x y z
N MET A 1 21.34 -11.01 -13.86
CA MET A 1 20.34 -10.95 -12.76
C MET A 1 19.05 -11.60 -13.24
N THR A 2 18.47 -12.56 -12.52
CA THR A 2 17.20 -13.19 -12.94
C THR A 2 16.06 -12.17 -12.91
N LEU A 3 15.08 -12.29 -13.82
CA LEU A 3 13.89 -11.41 -13.84
C LEU A 3 13.19 -11.35 -12.47
N ARG A 4 13.26 -12.47 -11.73
CA ARG A 4 12.75 -12.59 -10.38
C ARG A 4 13.50 -11.75 -9.36
N ALA A 5 14.83 -11.84 -9.33
CA ALA A 5 15.64 -11.04 -8.42
C ALA A 5 15.43 -9.54 -8.69
N LYS A 6 15.29 -9.15 -9.97
CA LYS A 6 14.93 -7.78 -10.36
C LYS A 6 13.58 -7.36 -9.75
N GLY A 7 12.55 -8.21 -9.85
CA GLY A 7 11.25 -7.96 -9.23
C GLY A 7 11.32 -7.76 -7.72
N ILE A 8 12.09 -8.60 -7.02
CA ILE A 8 12.27 -8.52 -5.56
C ILE A 8 12.98 -7.23 -5.17
N LEU A 9 14.06 -6.84 -5.86
CA LEU A 9 14.74 -5.58 -5.57
C LEU A 9 13.83 -4.37 -5.81
N ILE A 10 13.01 -4.40 -6.87
CA ILE A 10 12.04 -3.32 -7.14
C ILE A 10 10.99 -3.26 -6.03
N ALA A 11 10.45 -4.40 -5.61
CA ALA A 11 9.48 -4.45 -4.51
C ALA A 11 10.09 -3.94 -3.20
N LEU A 12 11.29 -4.39 -2.84
CA LEU A 12 12.00 -3.95 -1.63
C LEU A 12 12.31 -2.46 -1.67
N ALA A 13 12.81 -1.93 -2.80
CA ALA A 13 13.03 -0.50 -2.97
C ALA A 13 11.72 0.28 -2.83
N GLY A 14 10.64 -0.22 -3.42
CA GLY A 14 9.29 0.34 -3.26
C GLY A 14 8.85 0.37 -1.80
N THR A 15 8.93 -0.75 -1.09
CA THR A 15 8.55 -0.86 0.33
C THR A 15 9.39 0.04 1.23
N THR A 16 10.71 0.13 1.01
CA THR A 16 11.59 1.03 1.79
C THR A 16 11.21 2.49 1.59
N VAL A 17 10.93 2.89 0.36
CA VAL A 17 10.47 4.25 0.06
C VAL A 17 9.10 4.48 0.71
N TRP A 18 8.19 3.51 0.59
CA TRP A 18 6.85 3.57 1.17
C TRP A 18 6.86 3.68 2.70
N ALA A 19 7.81 3.04 3.39
CA ALA A 19 7.95 3.08 4.85
C ALA A 19 8.07 4.51 5.42
N THR A 20 8.63 5.45 4.65
CA THR A 20 8.70 6.86 5.07
C THR A 20 7.34 7.57 5.06
N THR A 21 6.36 7.05 4.33
CA THR A 21 5.01 7.62 4.16
C THR A 21 4.31 7.76 5.51
N GLY A 22 4.35 6.71 6.35
CA GLY A 22 3.68 6.71 7.65
C GLY A 22 4.19 7.82 8.59
N ILE A 23 5.50 8.08 8.55
CA ILE A 23 6.16 9.12 9.35
C ILE A 23 5.68 10.51 8.91
N ILE A 24 5.71 10.78 7.60
CA ILE A 24 5.31 12.09 7.05
C ILE A 24 3.80 12.34 7.21
N ILE A 25 2.96 11.31 6.99
CA ILE A 25 1.51 11.41 7.25
C ILE A 25 1.26 11.75 8.72
N SER A 26 1.92 11.05 9.64
CA SER A 26 1.77 11.31 11.07
C SER A 26 2.17 12.74 11.45
N TYR A 27 3.24 13.26 10.86
CA TYR A 27 3.64 14.65 11.03
C TYR A 27 2.57 15.63 10.51
N LEU A 28 2.10 15.44 9.27
CA LEU A 28 1.08 16.32 8.67
C LEU A 28 -0.22 16.37 9.49
N LEU A 29 -0.70 15.21 9.94
CA LEU A 29 -1.94 15.12 10.73
C LEU A 29 -1.81 15.78 12.10
N LYS A 30 -0.64 15.69 12.76
CA LYS A 30 -0.39 16.29 14.08
C LYS A 30 -0.18 17.80 14.01
N HIS A 31 0.51 18.30 12.99
CA HIS A 31 0.93 19.71 12.93
C HIS A 31 -0.03 20.62 12.16
N TYR A 32 -0.82 20.10 11.22
CA TYR A 32 -1.68 20.92 10.36
C TYR A 32 -3.18 20.63 10.50
N THR A 33 -3.59 19.84 11.50
CA THR A 33 -5.00 19.52 11.82
C THR A 33 -5.83 19.08 10.61
N LEU A 34 -5.19 18.39 9.66
CA LEU A 34 -5.84 17.88 8.46
C LEU A 34 -6.70 16.66 8.78
N GLN A 35 -7.89 16.59 8.19
CA GLN A 35 -8.65 15.36 8.20
C GLN A 35 -7.95 14.30 7.34
N PRO A 36 -7.84 13.02 7.77
CA PRO A 36 -7.08 12.02 7.02
C PRO A 36 -7.62 11.75 5.61
N LEU A 37 -8.95 11.81 5.42
CA LEU A 37 -9.56 11.69 4.08
C LEU A 37 -9.19 12.86 3.17
N THR A 38 -9.14 14.08 3.70
CA THR A 38 -8.71 15.27 2.94
C THR A 38 -7.23 15.18 2.56
N LEU A 39 -6.38 14.69 3.47
CA LEU A 39 -4.98 14.40 3.17
C LEU A 39 -4.86 13.35 2.06
N ALA A 40 -5.59 12.24 2.16
CA ALA A 40 -5.58 11.19 1.15
C ALA A 40 -6.06 11.70 -0.22
N PHE A 41 -7.13 12.51 -0.25
CA PHE A 41 -7.62 13.15 -1.46
C PHE A 41 -6.53 14.00 -2.16
N TRP A 42 -5.93 14.95 -1.43
CA TRP A 42 -4.91 15.82 -2.02
C TRP A 42 -3.66 15.06 -2.43
N ARG A 43 -3.22 14.10 -1.61
CA ARG A 43 -2.09 13.23 -1.94
C ARG A 43 -2.34 12.46 -3.23
N ASP A 44 -3.50 11.80 -3.35
CA ASP A 44 -3.87 11.00 -4.52
C ASP A 44 -4.06 11.88 -5.76
N LEU A 45 -4.59 13.09 -5.61
CA LEU A 45 -4.72 14.08 -6.68
C LEU A 45 -3.34 14.56 -7.17
N ILE A 46 -2.42 14.90 -6.27
CA ILE A 46 -1.06 15.32 -6.62
C ILE A 46 -0.32 14.18 -7.33
N ILE A 47 -0.46 12.94 -6.87
CA ILE A 47 0.11 11.74 -7.53
C ILE A 47 -0.44 11.63 -8.96
N ALA A 48 -1.77 11.72 -9.13
CA ALA A 48 -2.42 11.63 -10.44
C ALA A 48 -1.93 12.73 -11.38
N CYS A 49 -1.98 14.00 -10.95
CA CYS A 49 -1.54 15.15 -11.75
C CYS A 49 -0.06 15.04 -12.14
N THR A 50 0.80 14.68 -11.19
CA THR A 50 2.24 14.53 -11.42
C THR A 50 2.52 13.41 -12.43
N MET A 51 1.91 12.24 -12.24
CA MET A 51 2.11 11.11 -13.14
C MET A 51 1.55 11.39 -14.54
N LEU A 52 0.38 12.02 -14.66
CA LEU A 52 -0.19 12.42 -15.95
C LEU A 52 0.69 13.44 -16.67
N LEU A 53 1.26 14.40 -15.96
CA LEU A 53 2.20 15.37 -16.53
C LEU A 53 3.48 14.68 -17.02
N LEU A 54 4.06 13.80 -16.21
CA LEU A 54 5.25 13.02 -16.59
C LEU A 54 4.98 12.14 -17.82
N LEU A 55 3.82 11.48 -17.88
CA LEU A 55 3.41 10.70 -19.04
C LEU A 55 3.21 11.58 -20.28
N ARG A 56 2.60 12.75 -20.13
CA ARG A 56 2.41 13.68 -21.26
C ARG A 56 3.73 14.10 -21.88
N VAL A 57 4.75 14.34 -21.07
CA VAL A 57 6.07 14.81 -21.53
C VAL A 57 6.92 13.64 -22.03
N ALA A 58 6.97 12.53 -21.30
CA ALA A 58 7.89 11.44 -21.59
C ALA A 58 7.34 10.40 -22.58
N ARG A 59 6.03 10.11 -22.54
CA ARG A 59 5.35 9.04 -23.28
C ARG A 59 3.87 9.37 -23.55
N PRO A 60 3.55 10.37 -24.36
CA PRO A 60 2.18 10.81 -24.60
C PRO A 60 1.28 9.69 -25.16
N GLU A 61 1.85 8.72 -25.87
CA GLU A 61 1.15 7.52 -26.34
C GLU A 61 0.57 6.67 -25.19
N ALA A 62 1.23 6.67 -24.02
CA ALA A 62 0.79 5.92 -22.85
C ALA A 62 -0.42 6.56 -22.12
N LEU A 63 -0.84 7.77 -22.52
CA LEU A 63 -2.08 8.40 -22.05
C LEU A 63 -3.32 7.92 -22.82
N ARG A 64 -3.15 7.23 -23.95
CA ARG A 64 -4.28 6.76 -24.76
C ARG A 64 -4.90 5.52 -24.12
N ILE A 65 -5.97 5.71 -23.36
CA ILE A 65 -6.81 4.60 -22.85
C ILE A 65 -8.03 4.39 -23.74
N THR A 66 -8.40 3.13 -23.95
CA THR A 66 -9.63 2.82 -24.69
C THR A 66 -10.82 2.98 -23.77
N ARG A 67 -12.00 3.39 -24.28
CA ARG A 67 -13.24 3.41 -23.47
C ARG A 67 -13.57 2.07 -22.81
N ARG A 68 -13.12 0.96 -23.40
CA ARG A 68 -13.24 -0.40 -22.85
C ARG A 68 -12.42 -0.64 -21.59
N ASP A 69 -11.41 0.18 -21.31
CA ASP A 69 -10.53 0.06 -20.15
C ASP A 69 -11.01 0.94 -18.97
N ILE A 70 -11.94 1.88 -19.21
CA ILE A 70 -12.49 2.76 -18.17
C ILE A 70 -13.12 1.98 -17.01
N PRO A 71 -13.93 0.93 -17.23
CA PRO A 71 -14.50 0.16 -16.11
C PRO A 71 -13.42 -0.49 -15.22
N PHE A 72 -12.30 -0.89 -15.81
CA PHE A 72 -11.17 -1.43 -15.04
C PHE A 72 -10.55 -0.35 -14.16
N PHE A 73 -10.27 0.84 -14.70
CA PHE A 73 -9.67 1.92 -13.92
C PHE A 73 -10.61 2.48 -12.85
N LEU A 74 -11.91 2.51 -13.13
CA LEU A 74 -12.94 2.80 -12.13
C LEU A 74 -12.88 1.79 -10.97
N LEU A 75 -12.94 0.49 -11.27
CA LEU A 75 -12.86 -0.52 -10.22
C LEU A 75 -11.53 -0.46 -9.46
N TYR A 76 -10.43 -0.29 -10.17
CA TYR A 76 -9.09 -0.23 -9.61
C TYR A 76 -8.88 0.97 -8.68
N GLY A 77 -9.27 2.17 -9.13
CA GLY A 77 -9.15 3.39 -8.33
C GLY A 77 -10.17 3.47 -7.21
N PHE A 78 -11.43 3.13 -7.47
CA PHE A 78 -12.53 3.28 -6.51
C PHE A 78 -12.48 2.19 -5.43
N VAL A 79 -12.39 0.92 -5.84
CA VAL A 79 -12.40 -0.23 -4.90
C VAL A 79 -11.00 -0.55 -4.39
N GLY A 80 -9.97 -0.39 -5.21
CA GLY A 80 -8.59 -0.68 -4.80
C GLY A 80 -7.99 0.42 -3.91
N LEU A 81 -8.02 1.67 -4.35
CA LEU A 81 -7.30 2.77 -3.70
C LEU A 81 -8.19 3.64 -2.81
N ALA A 82 -9.33 4.12 -3.29
CA ALA A 82 -10.20 5.01 -2.50
C ALA A 82 -10.85 4.27 -1.33
N ALA A 83 -11.41 3.07 -1.56
CA ALA A 83 -11.94 2.26 -0.48
C ALA A 83 -10.87 1.87 0.53
N PHE A 84 -9.63 1.57 0.09
CA PHE A 84 -8.50 1.34 0.98
C PHE A 84 -8.23 2.56 1.88
N ASN A 85 -8.05 3.75 1.30
CA ASN A 85 -7.77 4.96 2.07
C ASN A 85 -8.93 5.32 3.03
N GLY A 86 -10.17 5.15 2.57
CA GLY A 86 -11.37 5.39 3.35
C GLY A 86 -11.48 4.44 4.54
N MET A 87 -11.47 3.13 4.27
CA MET A 87 -11.57 2.10 5.30
C MET A 87 -10.39 2.17 6.27
N TRP A 88 -9.18 2.45 5.80
CA TRP A 88 -8.02 2.63 6.67
C TRP A 88 -8.25 3.78 7.65
N THR A 89 -8.72 4.93 7.17
CA THR A 89 -9.02 6.10 8.02
C THR A 89 -10.03 5.75 9.10
N PHE A 90 -11.16 5.14 8.74
CA PHE A 90 -12.16 4.71 9.72
C PHE A 90 -11.62 3.64 10.66
N SER A 91 -10.79 2.70 10.18
CA SER A 91 -10.17 1.68 11.01
C SER A 91 -9.24 2.30 12.06
N VAL A 92 -8.46 3.31 11.68
CA VAL A 92 -7.60 4.07 12.61
C VAL A 92 -8.44 4.79 13.66
N GLN A 93 -9.59 5.37 13.28
CA GLN A 93 -10.50 6.01 14.23
C GLN A 93 -11.12 5.03 15.22
N PHE A 94 -11.54 3.85 14.78
CA PHE A 94 -12.19 2.85 15.64
C PHE A 94 -11.21 2.04 16.49
N ASN A 95 -10.03 1.73 15.96
CA ASN A 95 -9.11 0.76 16.56
C ASN A 95 -7.74 1.35 16.95
N GLY A 96 -7.46 2.59 16.58
CA GLY A 96 -6.12 3.17 16.66
C GLY A 96 -5.22 2.72 15.51
N ALA A 97 -4.15 3.50 15.29
CA ALA A 97 -3.23 3.31 14.16
C ALA A 97 -2.52 1.95 14.17
N ALA A 98 -2.13 1.48 15.36
CA ALA A 98 -1.47 0.18 15.54
C ALA A 98 -2.32 -0.98 15.02
N VAL A 99 -3.54 -1.13 15.55
CA VAL A 99 -4.44 -2.24 15.19
C VAL A 99 -4.92 -2.11 13.76
N ALA A 100 -5.27 -0.91 13.30
CA ALA A 100 -5.65 -0.66 11.90
C ALA A 100 -4.54 -1.10 10.92
N THR A 101 -3.28 -0.86 11.27
CA THR A 101 -2.12 -1.27 10.48
C THR A 101 -2.00 -2.80 10.42
N VAL A 102 -2.14 -3.50 11.55
CA VAL A 102 -2.14 -4.98 11.58
C VAL A 102 -3.26 -5.55 10.73
N LEU A 103 -4.47 -4.99 10.83
CA LEU A 103 -5.62 -5.42 10.04
C LEU A 103 -5.43 -5.15 8.55
N ALA A 104 -4.81 -4.02 8.16
CA ALA A 104 -4.45 -3.76 6.77
C ALA A 104 -3.40 -4.77 6.25
N TYR A 105 -2.45 -5.19 7.09
CA TYR A 105 -1.47 -6.24 6.76
C TYR A 105 -2.02 -7.67 6.81
N SER A 106 -3.32 -7.86 7.02
CA SER A 106 -3.97 -9.11 6.65
C SER A 106 -4.12 -9.24 5.12
N SER A 107 -3.79 -8.19 4.36
CA SER A 107 -3.85 -8.18 2.89
C SER A 107 -3.11 -9.33 2.18
N PRO A 108 -1.94 -9.84 2.62
CA PRO A 108 -1.33 -10.98 1.96
C PRO A 108 -2.13 -12.27 2.14
N ALA A 109 -2.87 -12.42 3.25
CA ALA A 109 -3.77 -13.55 3.45
C ALA A 109 -4.88 -13.54 2.39
N PHE A 110 -5.56 -12.40 2.24
CA PHE A 110 -6.57 -12.22 1.20
C PHE A 110 -5.98 -12.37 -0.21
N THR A 111 -4.78 -11.83 -0.44
CA THR A 111 -4.10 -11.92 -1.73
C THR A 111 -3.78 -13.36 -2.09
N VAL A 112 -3.22 -14.15 -1.17
CA VAL A 112 -2.91 -15.57 -1.40
C VAL A 112 -4.16 -16.40 -1.65
N LEU A 113 -5.25 -16.15 -0.90
CA LEU A 113 -6.51 -16.87 -1.06
C LEU A 113 -7.21 -16.54 -2.38
N LEU A 114 -7.24 -15.26 -2.77
CA LEU A 114 -7.92 -14.79 -3.98
C LEU A 114 -7.07 -14.95 -5.25
N ALA A 115 -5.74 -15.00 -5.13
CA ALA A 115 -4.85 -15.19 -6.28
C ALA A 115 -5.03 -16.56 -6.96
N ARG A 116 -5.45 -17.60 -6.22
CA ARG A 116 -5.72 -18.92 -6.81
C ARG A 116 -6.89 -18.88 -7.81
N PRO A 117 -8.11 -18.47 -7.45
CA PRO A 117 -9.22 -18.41 -8.41
C PRO A 117 -9.04 -17.33 -9.48
N LEU A 118 -8.46 -16.16 -9.15
CA LEU A 118 -8.40 -15.02 -10.07
C LEU A 118 -7.19 -15.03 -11.01
N LEU A 119 -6.03 -15.45 -10.51
CA LEU A 119 -4.76 -15.39 -11.23
C LEU A 119 -4.13 -16.78 -11.46
N LYS A 120 -4.79 -17.85 -11.02
CA LYS A 120 -4.31 -19.24 -11.11
C LYS A 120 -2.96 -19.44 -10.42
N GLU A 121 -2.65 -18.62 -9.41
CA GLU A 121 -1.43 -18.80 -8.60
C GLU A 121 -1.59 -20.02 -7.67
N PRO A 122 -0.56 -20.87 -7.53
CA PRO A 122 -0.66 -22.03 -6.66
C PRO A 122 -0.72 -21.58 -5.19
N LEU A 123 -1.65 -22.18 -4.45
CA LEU A 123 -1.74 -22.07 -3.00
C LEU A 123 -0.85 -23.14 -2.38
N THR A 124 0.28 -22.74 -1.81
CA THR A 124 1.24 -23.67 -1.19
C THR A 124 1.25 -23.49 0.33
N LEU A 125 1.57 -24.56 1.06
CA LEU A 125 1.70 -24.50 2.52
C LEU A 125 2.76 -23.47 2.95
N ARG A 126 3.83 -23.30 2.16
CA ARG A 126 4.85 -22.28 2.41
C ARG A 126 4.29 -20.85 2.31
N LYS A 127 3.39 -20.56 1.36
CA LYS A 127 2.71 -19.27 1.28
C LYS A 127 1.80 -19.02 2.48
N LEU A 128 1.05 -20.03 2.90
CA LEU A 128 0.20 -19.93 4.10
C LEU A 128 1.02 -19.71 5.38
N ALA A 129 2.14 -20.43 5.53
CA ALA A 129 3.07 -20.22 6.64
C ALA A 129 3.70 -18.81 6.61
N ALA A 130 4.09 -18.32 5.43
CA ALA A 130 4.60 -16.96 5.29
C ALA A 130 3.55 -15.90 5.68
N VAL A 131 2.30 -16.08 5.26
CA VAL A 131 1.18 -15.22 5.67
C VAL A 131 1.04 -15.22 7.20
N ALA A 132 0.98 -16.39 7.83
CA ALA A 132 0.86 -16.49 9.28
C ALA A 132 2.01 -15.78 10.01
N LEU A 133 3.26 -16.01 9.57
CA LEU A 133 4.43 -15.34 10.11
C LEU A 133 4.37 -13.82 9.94
N SER A 134 3.93 -13.32 8.77
CA SER A 134 3.82 -11.89 8.50
C SER A 134 2.77 -11.21 9.41
N ILE A 135 1.62 -11.85 9.64
CA ILE A 135 0.57 -11.32 10.52
C ILE A 135 1.05 -11.28 11.96
N VAL A 136 1.64 -12.37 12.46
CA VAL A 136 2.19 -12.42 13.82
C VAL A 136 3.29 -11.37 13.99
N GLY A 137 4.18 -11.23 13.01
CA GLY A 137 5.21 -10.21 13.01
C GLY A 137 4.63 -8.79 13.05
N CYS A 138 3.59 -8.50 12.27
CA CYS A 138 2.91 -7.21 12.29
C CYS A 138 2.28 -6.90 13.65
N VAL A 139 1.65 -7.89 14.30
CA VAL A 139 1.09 -7.73 15.66
C VAL A 139 2.16 -7.26 16.64
N PHE A 140 3.35 -7.86 16.58
CA PHE A 140 4.47 -7.48 17.43
C PHE A 140 5.04 -6.09 17.11
N VAL A 141 5.28 -5.78 15.83
CA VAL A 141 5.82 -4.48 15.41
C VAL A 141 4.87 -3.33 15.74
N ALA A 142 3.57 -3.53 15.49
CA ALA A 142 2.54 -2.55 15.78
C ALA A 142 2.19 -2.44 17.27
N ARG A 143 2.79 -3.26 18.14
CA ARG A 143 2.50 -3.33 19.58
C ARG A 143 1.05 -3.69 19.90
N ALA A 144 0.37 -4.39 18.99
CA ALA A 144 -1.01 -4.82 19.15
C ALA A 144 -1.13 -6.14 19.95
N TYR A 145 -0.27 -6.37 20.95
CA TYR A 145 -0.28 -7.60 21.76
C TYR A 145 -0.92 -7.41 23.14
N THR A 146 -1.26 -6.18 23.53
CA THR A 146 -1.91 -5.88 24.81
C THR A 146 -3.43 -5.99 24.70
N ALA A 147 -4.09 -6.49 25.75
CA ALA A 147 -5.55 -6.62 25.78
C ALA A 147 -6.29 -5.27 25.62
N GLU A 148 -5.69 -4.17 26.07
CA GLU A 148 -6.21 -2.81 25.85
C GLU A 148 -6.25 -2.42 24.37
N ALA A 149 -5.30 -2.91 23.56
CA ALA A 149 -5.29 -2.65 22.12
C ALA A 149 -6.47 -3.33 21.42
N TRP A 150 -7.00 -4.41 21.98
CA TRP A 150 -8.12 -5.17 21.43
C TRP A 150 -9.46 -4.92 22.12
N ARG A 151 -9.58 -3.85 22.93
CA ARG A 151 -10.88 -3.31 23.33
C ARG A 151 -11.55 -2.56 22.16
N VAL A 152 -11.70 -3.26 21.05
CA VAL A 152 -12.14 -2.71 19.76
C VAL A 152 -13.57 -3.07 19.46
N ASN A 153 -14.24 -2.17 18.74
CA ASN A 153 -15.58 -2.39 18.22
C ASN A 153 -15.52 -3.46 17.10
N PRO A 154 -16.41 -4.48 17.08
CA PRO A 154 -16.52 -5.43 15.98
C PRO A 154 -16.61 -4.77 14.59
N VAL A 155 -17.26 -3.60 14.50
CA VAL A 155 -17.31 -2.79 13.28
C VAL A 155 -15.92 -2.31 12.86
N GLY A 156 -15.11 -1.86 13.81
CA GLY A 156 -13.73 -1.44 13.57
C GLY A 156 -12.87 -2.58 13.03
N ILE A 157 -13.01 -3.80 13.56
CA ILE A 157 -12.32 -4.99 13.05
C ILE A 157 -12.75 -5.28 11.61
N ALA A 158 -14.06 -5.28 11.34
CA ALA A 158 -14.59 -5.53 10.00
C ALA A 158 -14.07 -4.50 8.98
N VAL A 159 -14.04 -3.22 9.36
CA VAL A 159 -13.50 -2.13 8.53
C VAL A 159 -11.99 -2.27 8.31
N GLY A 160 -11.24 -2.66 9.34
CA GLY A 160 -9.80 -2.93 9.20
C GLY A 160 -9.49 -4.11 8.30
N LEU A 161 -10.20 -5.23 8.44
CA LEU A 161 -10.08 -6.37 7.52
C LEU A 161 -10.50 -5.99 6.09
N GLY A 162 -11.53 -5.14 5.96
CA GLY A 162 -11.94 -4.55 4.69
C GLY A 162 -10.82 -3.74 4.03
N THR A 163 -9.99 -3.05 4.83
CA THR A 163 -8.79 -2.36 4.34
C THR A 163 -7.78 -3.35 3.75
N GLY A 164 -7.50 -4.45 4.45
CA GLY A 164 -6.62 -5.51 3.95
C GLY A 164 -7.16 -6.16 2.67
N LEU A 165 -8.47 -6.36 2.57
CA LEU A 165 -9.14 -6.88 1.38
C LEU A 165 -9.05 -5.89 0.19
N ALA A 166 -9.27 -4.60 0.43
CA ALA A 166 -9.13 -3.57 -0.61
C ALA A 166 -7.71 -3.53 -1.18
N PHE A 167 -6.70 -3.64 -0.31
CA PHE A 167 -5.29 -3.71 -0.73
C PHE A 167 -4.97 -5.00 -1.51
N ALA A 168 -5.56 -6.13 -1.13
CA ALA A 168 -5.45 -7.38 -1.88
C ALA A 168 -6.07 -7.24 -3.28
N CYS A 169 -7.28 -6.65 -3.38
CA CYS A 169 -7.93 -6.34 -4.65
C CYS A 169 -7.06 -5.43 -5.52
N TYR A 170 -6.47 -4.37 -4.94
CA TYR A 170 -5.51 -3.51 -5.62
C TYR A 170 -4.31 -4.30 -6.16
N SER A 171 -3.72 -5.17 -5.36
CA SER A 171 -2.55 -5.97 -5.76
C SER A 171 -2.88 -6.97 -6.87
N LEU A 172 -4.03 -7.64 -6.79
CA LEU A 172 -4.50 -8.62 -7.77
C LEU A 172 -4.87 -7.95 -9.09
N ALA A 173 -5.63 -6.85 -9.03
CA ALA A 173 -5.99 -6.06 -10.20
C ALA A 173 -4.74 -5.42 -10.83
N GLY A 174 -3.77 -4.99 -10.01
CA GLY A 174 -2.47 -4.50 -10.46
C GLY A 174 -1.70 -5.57 -11.22
N ARG A 175 -1.63 -6.80 -10.70
CA ARG A 175 -1.00 -7.95 -11.38
C ARG A 175 -1.71 -8.29 -12.69
N TRP A 176 -3.04 -8.34 -12.68
CA TRP A 176 -3.83 -8.56 -13.90
C TRP A 176 -3.56 -7.47 -14.95
N SER A 177 -3.56 -6.20 -14.54
CA SER A 177 -3.29 -5.05 -15.40
C SER A 177 -1.88 -5.08 -15.98
N SER A 178 -0.91 -5.60 -15.22
CA SER A 178 0.49 -5.68 -15.63
C SER A 178 0.70 -6.58 -16.85
N ASN A 179 -0.19 -7.56 -17.06
CA ASN A 179 -0.21 -8.44 -18.23
C ASN A 179 -1.02 -7.84 -19.40
N ARG A 180 -2.00 -6.98 -19.13
CA ARG A 180 -2.90 -6.40 -20.14
C ARG A 180 -2.38 -5.07 -20.71
N PHE A 181 -1.76 -4.23 -19.89
CA PHE A 181 -1.31 -2.90 -20.27
C PHE A 181 0.20 -2.83 -20.41
N THR A 182 0.67 -2.22 -21.50
CA THR A 182 2.11 -2.10 -21.80
C THR A 182 2.85 -1.16 -20.84
N SER A 183 2.18 -0.17 -20.25
CA SER A 183 2.76 0.80 -19.32
C SER A 183 2.19 0.64 -17.90
N PRO A 184 3.02 0.33 -16.88
CA PRO A 184 2.55 0.26 -15.49
C PRO A 184 2.22 1.65 -14.94
N TRP A 185 2.88 2.68 -15.48
CA TRP A 185 2.69 4.08 -15.11
C TRP A 185 1.31 4.60 -15.47
N THR A 186 0.74 4.14 -16.59
CA THR A 186 -0.64 4.46 -16.99
C THR A 186 -1.63 3.93 -15.97
N VAL A 187 -1.40 2.71 -15.47
CA VAL A 187 -2.25 2.11 -14.44
C VAL A 187 -2.18 2.89 -13.14
N THR A 188 -0.99 3.29 -12.72
CA THR A 188 -0.82 4.18 -11.55
C THR A 188 -1.52 5.52 -11.76
N ALA A 189 -1.31 6.20 -12.88
CA ALA A 189 -1.87 7.52 -13.16
C ALA A 189 -3.41 7.52 -13.10
N TYR A 190 -4.05 6.61 -13.84
CA TYR A 190 -5.51 6.51 -13.88
C TYR A 190 -6.08 5.92 -12.58
N GLY A 191 -5.39 4.97 -11.95
CA GLY A 191 -5.79 4.44 -10.65
C GLY A 191 -5.90 5.54 -9.58
N PHE A 192 -4.86 6.36 -9.45
CA PHE A 192 -4.87 7.50 -8.54
C PHE A 192 -5.83 8.61 -8.96
N LEU A 193 -6.01 8.84 -10.27
CA LEU A 193 -7.01 9.81 -10.75
C LEU A 193 -8.42 9.41 -10.31
N PHE A 194 -8.82 8.15 -10.56
CA PHE A 194 -10.14 7.67 -10.16
C PHE A 194 -10.28 7.60 -8.64
N ALA A 195 -9.20 7.25 -7.91
CA ALA A 195 -9.20 7.30 -6.45
C ALA A 195 -9.42 8.72 -5.91
N ALA A 196 -8.70 9.71 -6.46
CA ALA A 196 -8.86 11.11 -6.11
C ALA A 196 -10.27 11.61 -6.43
N THR A 197 -10.84 11.24 -7.58
CA THR A 197 -12.24 11.61 -7.89
C THR A 197 -13.23 10.99 -6.90
N ALA A 198 -13.04 9.73 -6.52
CA ALA A 198 -13.87 9.03 -5.54
C ALA A 198 -13.84 9.71 -4.17
N LEU A 199 -12.63 9.99 -3.69
CA LEU A 199 -12.44 10.67 -2.41
C LEU A 199 -12.98 12.09 -2.46
N GLY A 200 -12.78 12.81 -3.57
CA GLY A 200 -13.29 14.16 -3.78
C GLY A 200 -14.81 14.26 -3.68
N LEU A 201 -15.55 13.25 -4.17
CA LEU A 201 -17.01 13.20 -4.05
C LEU A 201 -17.51 13.06 -2.60
N THR A 202 -16.64 12.65 -1.66
CA THR A 202 -16.98 12.52 -0.24
C THR A 202 -16.53 13.73 0.59
N GLN A 203 -15.74 14.64 0.00
CA GLN A 203 -15.23 15.82 0.72
C GLN A 203 -16.25 16.96 0.71
N ASN A 204 -16.30 17.69 1.82
CA ASN A 204 -17.00 18.97 1.87
C ASN A 204 -16.08 20.06 1.28
N PRO A 205 -16.53 20.88 0.31
CA PRO A 205 -15.74 21.99 -0.24
C PRO A 205 -15.12 22.90 0.82
N ASP A 206 -15.81 23.11 1.94
CA ASP A 206 -15.35 24.00 3.02
C ASP A 206 -14.15 23.42 3.79
N THR A 207 -13.97 22.09 3.79
CA THR A 207 -12.88 21.43 4.53
C THR A 207 -11.65 21.15 3.66
N LEU A 208 -11.76 21.29 2.33
CA LEU A 208 -10.69 20.98 1.38
C LEU A 208 -9.43 21.81 1.58
N PHE A 209 -9.57 23.09 1.93
CA PHE A 209 -8.46 24.03 2.07
C PHE A 209 -8.27 24.50 3.52
N THR A 210 -8.45 23.57 4.46
CA THR A 210 -8.25 23.82 5.91
C THR A 210 -6.78 24.12 6.24
N MET A 211 -5.84 23.51 5.53
CA MET A 211 -4.41 23.81 5.64
C MET A 211 -4.07 25.10 4.90
N LYS A 212 -3.88 26.19 5.65
CA LYS A 212 -3.51 27.51 5.11
C LYS A 212 -1.99 27.72 4.99
N ALA A 213 -1.22 26.92 5.70
CA ALA A 213 0.23 27.08 5.81
C ALA A 213 0.95 26.44 4.60
N TRP A 214 1.80 27.21 3.93
CA TRP A 214 2.48 26.80 2.68
C TRP A 214 3.50 25.69 2.87
N ASP A 215 4.15 25.66 4.03
CA ASP A 215 5.05 24.60 4.49
C ASP A 215 4.35 23.23 4.54
N GLY A 216 3.11 23.18 5.03
CA GLY A 216 2.31 21.97 5.04
C GLY A 216 2.02 21.44 3.62
N TRP A 217 1.74 22.33 2.67
CA TRP A 217 1.58 21.96 1.25
C TRP A 217 2.87 21.45 0.63
N ALA A 218 4.02 22.06 0.96
CA ALA A 218 5.32 21.59 0.47
C ALA A 218 5.62 20.16 0.98
N ILE A 219 5.33 19.87 2.25
CA ILE A 219 5.49 18.53 2.84
C ILE A 219 4.51 17.54 2.22
N LEU A 220 3.27 17.95 1.94
CA LEU A 220 2.28 17.11 1.26
C LEU A 220 2.69 16.78 -0.18
N ILE A 221 3.25 17.74 -0.91
CA ILE A 221 3.82 17.50 -2.25
C ILE A 221 5.02 16.55 -2.15
N LEU A 222 5.91 16.74 -1.17
CA LEU A 222 7.02 15.83 -0.92
C LEU A 222 6.53 14.40 -0.63
N LEU A 223 5.51 14.24 0.21
CA LEU A 223 4.87 12.97 0.51
C LEU A 223 4.26 12.32 -0.74
N ALA A 224 3.55 13.11 -1.55
CA ALA A 224 2.85 12.63 -2.73
C ALA A 224 3.83 12.21 -3.83
N VAL A 225 4.80 13.06 -4.17
CA VAL A 225 5.74 12.82 -5.28
C VAL A 225 6.90 11.90 -4.87
N GLY A 226 7.36 12.01 -3.63
CA GLY A 226 8.43 11.17 -3.10
C GLY A 226 7.90 9.77 -2.81
N PRO A 227 7.51 9.46 -1.56
CA PRO A 227 7.30 8.08 -1.19
C PRO A 227 6.02 7.46 -1.74
N SER A 228 4.95 8.25 -1.95
CA SER A 228 3.69 7.70 -2.45
C SER A 228 3.78 7.38 -3.94
N LEU A 229 4.06 8.36 -4.80
CA LEU A 229 4.21 8.14 -6.23
C LEU A 229 5.29 7.09 -6.49
N VAL A 230 6.51 7.24 -5.95
CA VAL A 230 7.61 6.30 -6.22
C VAL A 230 7.32 4.92 -5.64
N GLY A 231 6.84 4.83 -4.39
CA GLY A 231 6.54 3.56 -3.72
C GLY A 231 5.48 2.75 -4.46
N PHE A 232 4.32 3.34 -4.75
CA PHE A 232 3.25 2.66 -5.50
C PHE A 232 3.66 2.35 -6.94
N SER A 233 4.44 3.22 -7.57
CA SER A 233 4.97 3.02 -8.92
C SER A 233 5.93 1.83 -8.98
N LEU A 234 6.85 1.73 -8.03
CA LEU A 234 7.75 0.58 -7.89
C LEU A 234 6.98 -0.69 -7.52
N TYR A 235 5.99 -0.61 -6.65
CA TYR A 235 5.12 -1.74 -6.32
C TYR A 235 4.40 -2.28 -7.55
N THR A 236 3.73 -1.42 -8.31
CA THR A 236 3.04 -1.79 -9.57
C THR A 236 4.02 -2.32 -10.62
N LEU A 237 5.23 -1.77 -10.69
CA LEU A 237 6.29 -2.29 -11.55
C LEU A 237 6.76 -3.69 -11.11
N SER A 238 6.88 -3.93 -9.80
CA SER A 238 7.28 -5.23 -9.24
C SER A 238 6.28 -6.34 -9.61
N LEU A 239 4.99 -6.00 -9.68
CA LEU A 239 3.90 -6.89 -10.09
C LEU A 239 4.03 -7.36 -11.54
N ARG A 240 4.91 -6.79 -12.38
CA ARG A 240 5.24 -7.38 -13.69
C ARG A 240 6.11 -8.63 -13.57
N TYR A 241 7.00 -8.62 -12.59
CA TYR A 241 8.03 -9.61 -12.42
C TYR A 241 7.64 -10.68 -11.40
N LEU A 242 6.82 -10.33 -10.40
CA LEU A 242 6.42 -11.18 -9.28
C LEU A 242 4.94 -11.56 -9.32
N GLN A 243 4.58 -12.65 -8.64
CA GLN A 243 3.19 -12.95 -8.30
C GLN A 243 2.63 -11.92 -7.31
N ALA A 244 1.30 -11.73 -7.31
CA ALA A 244 0.65 -10.78 -6.40
C ALA A 244 0.86 -11.19 -4.93
N SER A 245 0.84 -12.49 -4.67
CA SER A 245 1.12 -13.06 -3.34
C SER A 245 2.54 -12.76 -2.84
N MET A 246 3.55 -12.81 -3.70
CA MET A 246 4.94 -12.48 -3.34
C MET A 246 5.11 -10.98 -3.08
N ALA A 247 4.59 -10.13 -3.98
CA ALA A 247 4.72 -8.68 -3.84
C ALA A 247 4.02 -8.16 -2.57
N SER A 248 2.81 -8.63 -2.27
CA SER A 248 2.08 -8.26 -1.05
C SER A 248 2.80 -8.70 0.23
N LEU A 249 3.43 -9.88 0.24
CA LEU A 249 4.27 -10.31 1.37
C LEU A 249 5.52 -9.44 1.52
N ILE A 250 6.19 -9.03 0.43
CA ILE A 250 7.31 -8.08 0.51
C ILE A 250 6.83 -6.72 1.06
N ALA A 251 5.62 -6.27 0.69
CA ALA A 251 5.05 -5.03 1.22
C ALA A 251 4.86 -5.07 2.75
N THR A 252 4.63 -6.24 3.35
CA THR A 252 4.56 -6.36 4.83
C THR A 252 5.85 -6.01 5.57
N LEU A 253 6.98 -5.83 4.87
CA LEU A 253 8.20 -5.30 5.48
C LEU A 253 8.09 -3.81 5.84
N GLU A 254 7.14 -3.09 5.27
CA GLU A 254 6.93 -1.66 5.53
C GLU A 254 6.95 -1.33 7.02
N PRO A 255 6.13 -1.93 7.92
CA PRO A 255 6.11 -1.59 9.34
C PRO A 255 7.46 -1.85 10.03
N ALA A 256 8.17 -2.92 9.64
CA ALA A 256 9.50 -3.20 10.19
C ALA A 256 10.52 -2.13 9.76
N LEU A 257 10.49 -1.73 8.48
CA LEU A 257 11.34 -0.67 7.96
C LEU A 257 11.00 0.69 8.57
N THR A 258 9.72 1.01 8.73
CA THR A 258 9.25 2.23 9.40
C THR A 258 9.73 2.28 10.85
N ALA A 259 9.62 1.17 11.58
CA ALA A 259 10.12 1.08 12.96
C ALA A 259 11.63 1.33 13.05
N VAL A 260 12.41 0.75 12.13
CA VAL A 260 13.86 1.00 12.07
C VAL A 260 14.16 2.46 11.71
N MET A 261 13.46 3.04 10.75
CA MET A 261 13.61 4.45 10.38
C MET A 261 13.24 5.41 11.51
N ALA A 262 12.25 5.07 12.33
CA ALA A 262 11.83 5.85 13.49
C ALA A 262 12.94 5.99 14.55
N ILE A 263 13.85 5.00 14.68
CA ILE A 263 15.03 5.12 15.55
C ILE A 263 15.88 6.32 15.13
N TYR A 264 16.17 6.45 13.83
CA TYR A 264 17.07 7.50 13.34
C TYR A 264 16.39 8.85 13.20
N LEU A 265 15.13 8.87 12.75
CA LEU A 265 14.39 10.10 12.45
C LEU A 265 13.69 10.70 13.67
N LEU A 266 13.19 9.85 14.57
CA LEU A 266 12.37 10.26 15.72
C LEU A 266 13.06 10.00 17.06
N SER A 267 14.28 9.42 17.04
CA SER A 267 15.00 9.02 18.26
C SER A 267 14.19 8.06 19.15
N GLU A 268 13.29 7.27 18.54
CA GLU A 268 12.49 6.27 19.26
C GLU A 268 13.31 5.03 19.60
N GLN A 269 13.04 4.44 20.76
CA GLN A 269 13.63 3.16 21.15
C GLN A 269 12.68 2.01 20.80
N LEU A 270 13.16 1.06 20.00
CA LEU A 270 12.39 -0.16 19.71
C LEU A 270 12.48 -1.13 20.89
N LEU A 271 11.32 -1.64 21.28
CA LEU A 271 11.21 -2.70 22.27
C LEU A 271 11.67 -4.04 21.66
N LEU A 272 12.09 -4.98 22.52
CA LEU A 272 12.48 -6.34 22.12
C LEU A 272 11.41 -7.02 21.24
N TRP A 273 10.13 -6.84 21.58
CA TRP A 273 9.02 -7.40 20.81
C TRP A 273 8.95 -6.88 19.38
N GLN A 274 9.28 -5.61 19.14
CA GLN A 274 9.27 -5.04 17.80
C GLN A 274 10.42 -5.62 16.94
N TRP A 275 11.58 -5.91 17.55
CA TRP A 275 12.67 -6.62 16.87
C TRP A 275 12.28 -8.05 16.49
N ILE A 276 11.63 -8.78 17.41
CA ILE A 276 11.09 -10.12 17.12
C ILE A 276 10.08 -10.04 15.98
N GLY A 277 9.16 -9.07 16.02
CA GLY A 277 8.19 -8.85 14.97
C GLY A 277 8.83 -8.59 13.60
N ALA A 278 9.84 -7.71 13.54
CA ALA A 278 10.59 -7.42 12.32
C ALA A 278 11.30 -8.67 11.77
N ALA A 279 11.91 -9.48 12.64
CA ALA A 279 12.55 -10.73 12.25
C ALA A 279 11.54 -11.75 11.67
N LEU A 280 10.34 -11.85 12.25
CA LEU A 280 9.27 -12.72 11.74
C LEU A 280 8.78 -12.31 10.35
N ILE A 281 8.62 -11.01 10.10
CA ILE A 281 8.24 -10.49 8.79
C ILE A 281 9.35 -10.78 7.76
N LEU A 282 10.62 -10.57 8.11
CA LEU A 282 11.75 -10.93 7.25
C LEU A 282 11.76 -12.43 6.93
N ALA A 283 11.55 -13.29 7.93
CA ALA A 283 11.46 -14.73 7.74
C ALA A 283 10.30 -15.13 6.81
N ALA A 284 9.14 -14.46 6.92
CA ALA A 284 8.00 -14.66 6.03
C ALA A 284 8.38 -14.39 4.56
N VAL A 285 9.07 -13.27 4.30
CA VAL A 285 9.51 -12.89 2.94
C VAL A 285 10.51 -13.91 2.37
N VAL A 286 11.48 -14.35 3.18
CA VAL A 286 12.45 -15.38 2.76
C VAL A 286 11.75 -16.71 2.47
N LEU A 287 10.79 -17.11 3.30
CA LEU A 287 10.05 -18.36 3.14
C LEU A 287 9.23 -18.39 1.84
N VAL A 288 8.53 -17.30 1.50
CA VAL A 288 7.77 -17.24 0.25
C VAL A 288 8.69 -17.16 -0.98
N GLN A 289 9.86 -16.55 -0.85
CA GLN A 289 10.86 -16.56 -1.92
C GLN A 289 11.26 -17.98 -2.30
N GLN A 290 11.37 -18.89 -1.33
CA GLN A 290 11.72 -20.29 -1.61
C GLN A 290 10.53 -21.12 -2.13
N ALA A 291 9.30 -20.60 -2.04
CA ALA A 291 8.08 -21.30 -2.43
C ALA A 291 7.63 -21.05 -3.88
N GLU A 292 8.14 -19.98 -4.49
CA GLU A 292 7.74 -19.59 -5.84
C GLU A 292 8.63 -20.29 -6.89
N PRO A 293 8.03 -20.97 -7.89
CA PRO A 293 8.81 -21.55 -8.99
C PRO A 293 9.51 -20.44 -9.78
N ALA A 294 10.77 -20.68 -10.18
CA ALA A 294 11.51 -19.77 -11.05
C ALA A 294 10.72 -19.59 -12.36
N ARG A 295 10.38 -18.35 -12.71
CA ARG A 295 9.75 -18.05 -13.99
C ARG A 295 10.76 -18.38 -15.09
N ALA A 296 10.45 -19.33 -15.96
CA ALA A 296 11.18 -19.51 -17.22
C ALA A 296 11.11 -18.18 -17.98
N ALA A 297 12.25 -17.68 -18.42
CA ALA A 297 12.30 -16.49 -19.27
C ALA A 297 11.47 -16.79 -20.51
N ALA A 298 10.43 -15.98 -20.74
CA ALA A 298 9.74 -15.90 -22.02
C ALA A 298 10.47 -14.91 -22.89
#